data_AF-A0A9P5KZ86-F1
#
_entry.id   AF-A0A9P5KZ86-F1
#
_cell.length_a   1.000
_cell.length_b   1.000
_cell.length_c   1.000
_cell.angle_alpha   90.00
_cell.angle_beta   90.00
_cell.angle_gamma   90.00
#
_symmetry.space_group_name_H-M   'P 1'
#
loop_
_entity.id
_entity.type
_entity.pdbx_description
1 polymer ?
#
loop_
_entity_poly.entity_id
_entity_poly.type
_entity_poly.pdbx_seq_one_letter_code
_entity_poly.pdbx_strand_id
1 'polypeptide(L)'
;MQTLVAPAREEVDDHHAQKKSLGIGSASVKNLLVIGCDRLALWVVLMLTATPFHLMYNSMIFESLSINQFDVVVGPYDLDSSNIWNLTTPALDKCFSSPQSIQLGWHEFASQIAHRNYERISTEQCTETSQISHPGIKGIVALADNLTVSDGGDNSILLTGITSSISERRPYVSDGIPLPAAPSANETAGLDSNITCQSDDTFLQSLFSYEPDKMARIGAKRYNITGCLAIKAPEHCQLLYSPPICIIIMLTGCAKVAAMFIAARIGRGRSPPLLTIGDAVASFLTNPDPTTKGLCWLTATDTHKDQWTCGSRTGGFTAIPQNSQDESITYKRLSKRKFWMRAASGWRWTATLFM
;
A
#
# COMPACT_ATOMS: atom_id res chain seq x y z
N MET A 1 17.07 -6.95 -20.50
CA MET A 1 16.88 -8.41 -20.68
C MET A 1 16.84 -8.83 -22.14
N GLN A 2 16.06 -8.18 -23.01
CA GLN A 2 15.99 -8.52 -24.45
C GLN A 2 17.37 -8.51 -25.15
N THR A 3 18.23 -7.54 -24.84
CA THR A 3 19.60 -7.44 -25.36
C THR A 3 20.48 -8.65 -25.04
N LEU A 4 20.25 -9.30 -23.90
CA LEU A 4 21.00 -10.51 -23.51
C LEU A 4 20.48 -11.77 -24.20
N VAL A 5 19.25 -11.78 -24.70
CA VAL A 5 18.63 -12.96 -25.34
C VAL A 5 18.68 -12.88 -26.86
N ALA A 6 18.78 -11.68 -27.43
CA ALA A 6 18.82 -11.46 -28.87
C ALA A 6 20.06 -12.16 -29.51
N PRO A 7 19.85 -12.98 -30.55
CA PRO A 7 20.95 -13.70 -31.18
C PRO A 7 21.77 -12.77 -32.08
N ALA A 8 23.04 -13.10 -32.29
CA ALA A 8 23.90 -12.44 -33.27
C ALA A 8 23.74 -13.10 -34.64
N ARG A 9 24.17 -12.42 -35.71
CA ARG A 9 24.08 -12.97 -37.08
C ARG A 9 24.77 -14.32 -37.20
N GLU A 10 25.97 -14.43 -36.62
CA GLU A 10 26.78 -15.66 -36.58
C GLU A 10 26.05 -16.80 -35.86
N GLU A 11 25.48 -16.55 -34.68
CA GLU A 11 24.71 -17.57 -33.94
C GLU A 11 23.48 -18.07 -34.70
N VAL A 12 22.85 -17.19 -35.49
CA VAL A 12 21.74 -17.55 -36.38
C VAL A 12 22.23 -18.42 -37.54
N ASP A 13 23.35 -18.04 -38.18
CA ASP A 13 23.95 -18.84 -39.27
C ASP A 13 24.35 -20.25 -38.79
N ASP A 14 24.95 -20.36 -37.59
CA ASP A 14 25.34 -21.64 -36.99
C ASP A 14 24.13 -22.55 -36.72
N HIS A 15 23.00 -21.97 -36.29
CA HIS A 15 21.77 -22.73 -36.04
C HIS A 15 21.07 -23.10 -37.35
N HIS A 16 21.07 -22.21 -38.34
CA HIS A 16 20.52 -22.48 -39.66
C HIS A 16 21.31 -23.58 -40.39
N ALA A 17 22.63 -23.65 -40.21
CA ALA A 17 23.47 -24.76 -40.70
C ALA A 17 23.04 -26.12 -40.12
N GLN A 18 22.51 -26.13 -38.89
CA GLN A 18 21.97 -27.33 -38.24
C GLN A 18 20.47 -27.54 -38.52
N LYS A 19 19.87 -26.77 -39.44
CA LYS A 19 18.42 -26.78 -39.73
C LYS A 19 17.55 -26.44 -38.52
N LYS A 20 18.03 -25.57 -37.63
CA LYS A 20 17.31 -25.07 -36.45
C LYS A 20 17.04 -23.59 -36.59
N SER A 21 15.87 -23.13 -36.12
CA SER A 21 15.47 -21.72 -36.14
C SER A 21 15.62 -21.05 -34.77
N LEU A 22 16.00 -19.77 -34.77
CA LEU A 22 16.04 -18.90 -33.60
C LEU A 22 15.05 -17.73 -33.74
N GLY A 23 14.43 -17.33 -32.63
CA GLY A 23 13.52 -16.19 -32.61
C GLY A 23 14.29 -14.87 -32.70
N ILE A 24 13.83 -13.93 -33.52
CA ILE A 24 14.39 -12.57 -33.59
C ILE A 24 13.28 -11.56 -33.31
N GLY A 25 13.57 -10.49 -32.57
CA GLY A 25 12.58 -9.46 -32.26
C GLY A 25 11.61 -9.80 -31.13
N SER A 26 11.75 -10.95 -30.47
CA SER A 26 10.87 -11.40 -29.38
C SER A 26 11.64 -11.87 -28.15
N ALA A 27 10.98 -11.86 -26.99
CA ALA A 27 11.50 -12.44 -25.76
C ALA A 27 11.34 -13.97 -25.79
N SER A 28 12.19 -14.65 -26.57
CA SER A 28 12.12 -16.10 -26.79
C SER A 28 12.82 -16.89 -25.70
N VAL A 29 12.10 -17.79 -25.02
CA VAL A 29 12.67 -18.75 -24.05
C VAL A 29 13.53 -19.81 -24.75
N LYS A 30 13.22 -20.15 -26.01
CA LYS A 30 14.07 -21.05 -26.82
C LYS A 30 15.47 -20.47 -26.99
N ASN A 31 15.58 -19.16 -27.18
CA ASN A 31 16.88 -18.50 -27.32
C ASN A 31 17.68 -18.54 -26.02
N LEU A 32 17.03 -18.48 -24.85
CA LEU A 32 17.71 -18.55 -23.55
C LEU A 32 18.49 -19.85 -23.33
N LEU A 33 18.06 -20.96 -23.95
CA LEU A 33 18.75 -22.25 -23.89
C LEU A 33 19.96 -22.34 -24.83
N VAL A 34 20.09 -21.38 -25.75
CA VAL A 34 21.11 -21.37 -26.80
C VAL A 34 22.25 -20.38 -26.51
N ILE A 35 21.97 -19.32 -25.75
CA ILE A 35 22.96 -18.29 -25.43
C ILE A 35 24.04 -18.81 -24.47
N GLY A 36 25.22 -18.16 -24.50
CA GLY A 36 26.32 -18.45 -23.58
C GLY A 36 25.93 -18.35 -22.10
N CYS A 37 26.62 -19.13 -21.26
CA CYS A 37 26.36 -19.23 -19.82
C CYS A 37 26.49 -17.89 -19.09
N ASP A 38 27.39 -17.02 -19.56
CA ASP A 38 27.58 -15.65 -19.06
C ASP A 38 26.32 -14.79 -19.24
N ARG A 39 25.70 -14.85 -20.43
CA ARG A 39 24.48 -14.12 -20.77
C ARG A 39 23.27 -14.69 -20.05
N LEU A 40 23.20 -16.03 -19.92
CA LEU A 40 22.16 -16.71 -19.17
C LEU A 40 22.21 -16.32 -17.69
N ALA A 41 23.40 -16.35 -17.08
CA ALA A 41 23.59 -15.94 -15.69
C ALA A 41 23.15 -14.49 -15.46
N LEU A 42 23.58 -13.56 -16.32
CA LEU A 42 23.15 -12.15 -16.23
C LEU A 42 21.64 -11.99 -16.41
N TRP A 43 21.03 -12.74 -17.32
CA TRP A 43 19.59 -12.71 -17.52
C TRP A 43 18.83 -13.19 -16.28
N VAL A 44 19.28 -14.30 -15.67
CA VAL A 44 18.70 -14.84 -14.43
C VAL A 44 18.85 -13.85 -13.28
N VAL A 45 20.03 -13.26 -13.10
CA VAL A 45 20.27 -12.23 -12.06
C VAL A 45 19.33 -11.04 -12.25
N LEU A 46 19.18 -10.53 -13.48
CA LEU A 46 18.28 -9.40 -13.77
C LEU A 46 16.80 -9.76 -13.54
N MET A 47 16.39 -11.01 -13.78
CA MET A 47 15.05 -11.48 -13.47
C MET A 47 14.80 -11.57 -11.95
N LEU A 48 15.69 -12.27 -11.23
CA LEU A 48 15.55 -12.50 -9.79
C LEU A 48 15.63 -11.21 -8.97
N THR A 49 16.43 -10.25 -9.41
CA THR A 49 16.51 -8.94 -8.73
C THR A 49 15.34 -8.02 -9.08
N ALA A 50 14.53 -8.34 -10.09
CA ALA A 50 13.36 -7.53 -10.45
C ALA A 50 12.12 -7.84 -9.63
N THR A 51 11.95 -9.08 -9.19
CA THR A 51 10.78 -9.50 -8.42
C THR A 51 10.63 -8.76 -7.08
N PRO A 52 11.67 -8.56 -6.25
CA PRO A 52 11.51 -7.87 -4.97
C PRO A 52 11.07 -6.42 -5.14
N PHE A 53 11.60 -5.73 -6.14
CA PHE A 53 11.17 -4.36 -6.43
C PHE A 53 9.68 -4.30 -6.81
N HIS A 54 9.22 -5.17 -7.70
CA HIS A 54 7.81 -5.15 -8.12
C HIS A 54 6.83 -5.61 -7.02
N LEU A 55 7.24 -6.53 -6.17
CA LEU A 55 6.36 -7.10 -5.13
C LEU A 55 6.37 -6.28 -3.84
N MET A 56 7.52 -5.74 -3.43
CA MET A 56 7.73 -5.21 -2.08
C MET A 56 7.81 -3.68 -2.01
N TYR A 57 7.87 -2.99 -3.15
CA TYR A 57 7.97 -1.52 -3.17
C TYR A 57 6.78 -0.86 -2.46
N ASN A 58 5.56 -1.36 -2.68
CA ASN A 58 4.35 -0.84 -2.05
C ASN A 58 4.30 -1.09 -0.53
N SER A 59 5.14 -1.98 -0.01
CA SER A 59 5.24 -2.30 1.42
C SER A 59 6.48 -1.69 2.07
N MET A 60 7.32 -0.99 1.31
CA MET A 60 8.51 -0.33 1.84
C MET A 60 8.16 0.87 2.72
N ILE A 61 7.13 1.61 2.32
CA ILE A 61 6.65 2.83 2.95
C ILE A 61 5.19 2.59 3.30
N PHE A 62 4.85 2.74 4.57
CA PHE A 62 3.49 2.59 5.05
C PHE A 62 3.16 3.67 6.08
N GLU A 63 1.90 4.07 6.11
CA GLU A 63 1.39 5.05 7.06
C GLU A 63 0.89 4.32 8.31
N SER A 64 1.25 4.83 9.49
CA SER A 64 0.68 4.39 10.76
C SER A 64 -0.09 5.54 11.39
N LEU A 65 -1.38 5.26 11.67
CA LEU A 65 -2.26 6.13 12.41
C LEU A 65 -2.29 5.67 13.88
N SER A 66 -2.01 6.60 14.79
CA SER A 66 -2.21 6.36 16.22
C SER A 66 -3.70 6.49 16.54
N ILE A 67 -4.31 5.37 16.94
CA ILE A 67 -5.69 5.30 17.40
C ILE A 67 -5.66 5.31 18.92
N ASN A 68 -6.42 6.21 19.54
CA ASN A 68 -6.52 6.28 21.00
C ASN A 68 -7.82 5.60 21.46
N GLN A 69 -7.72 4.83 22.53
CA GLN A 69 -8.90 4.46 23.30
C GLN A 69 -9.32 5.67 24.13
N PHE A 70 -10.62 5.96 24.11
CA PHE A 70 -11.19 7.08 24.85
C PHE A 70 -12.50 6.68 25.52
N ASP A 71 -12.88 7.46 26.53
CA ASP A 71 -14.08 7.23 27.30
C ASP A 71 -15.15 8.29 27.00
N VAL A 72 -16.40 7.93 27.27
CA VAL A 72 -17.56 8.82 27.12
C VAL A 72 -18.01 9.28 28.50
N VAL A 73 -18.10 10.59 28.69
CA VAL A 73 -18.67 11.21 29.89
C VAL A 73 -19.96 11.92 29.54
N VAL A 74 -20.91 11.99 30.48
CA VAL A 74 -22.10 12.82 30.34
C VAL A 74 -21.82 14.19 30.96
N GLY A 75 -22.21 15.24 30.26
CA GLY A 75 -22.06 16.62 30.68
C GLY A 75 -23.30 17.47 30.39
N PRO A 76 -23.35 18.71 30.89
CA PRO A 76 -24.49 19.59 30.73
C PRO A 76 -24.61 20.14 29.30
N TYR A 77 -25.83 20.37 28.80
CA TYR A 77 -26.05 20.78 27.40
C TYR A 77 -25.48 22.16 27.05
N ASP A 78 -25.38 23.04 28.04
CA ASP A 78 -24.87 24.41 27.94
C ASP A 78 -23.34 24.51 28.18
N LEU A 79 -22.64 23.37 28.22
CA LEU A 79 -21.18 23.33 28.37
C LEU A 79 -20.44 23.99 27.20
N ASP A 80 -19.52 24.90 27.53
CA ASP A 80 -18.66 25.64 26.60
C ASP A 80 -17.30 25.98 27.27
N SER A 81 -16.35 26.41 26.44
CA SER A 81 -15.02 26.90 26.81
C SER A 81 -15.00 27.93 27.95
N SER A 82 -16.05 28.75 28.09
CA SER A 82 -16.12 29.81 29.11
C SER A 82 -16.56 29.32 30.50
N ASN A 83 -17.26 28.19 30.59
CA ASN A 83 -17.97 27.79 31.80
C ASN A 83 -17.49 26.46 32.39
N ILE A 84 -16.61 25.72 31.70
CA ILE A 84 -16.07 24.44 32.17
C ILE A 84 -15.42 24.51 33.55
N TRP A 85 -14.71 25.60 33.87
CA TRP A 85 -14.06 25.75 35.17
C TRP A 85 -15.05 25.92 36.33
N ASN A 86 -16.28 26.37 36.08
CA ASN A 86 -17.34 26.50 37.09
C ASN A 86 -17.79 25.12 37.62
N LEU A 87 -17.52 24.06 36.87
CA LEU A 87 -17.81 22.68 37.26
C LEU A 87 -16.71 22.07 38.15
N THR A 88 -15.64 22.79 38.47
CA THR A 88 -14.53 22.22 39.25
C THR A 88 -14.94 21.99 40.70
N THR A 89 -14.90 20.74 41.15
CA THR A 89 -15.10 20.36 42.55
C THR A 89 -13.96 19.48 43.05
N PRO A 90 -13.69 19.42 44.38
CA PRO A 90 -12.67 18.54 44.94
C PRO A 90 -12.90 17.05 44.61
N ALA A 91 -14.16 16.66 44.42
CA ALA A 91 -14.54 15.32 44.00
C ALA A 91 -14.08 15.02 42.57
N LEU A 92 -14.33 15.93 41.62
CA LEU A 92 -13.87 15.79 40.24
C LEU A 92 -12.34 15.79 40.14
N ASP A 93 -11.67 16.71 40.85
CA ASP A 93 -10.21 16.79 40.82
C ASP A 93 -9.54 15.49 41.29
N LYS A 94 -10.14 14.82 42.30
CA LYS A 94 -9.62 13.58 42.87
C LYS A 94 -10.05 12.31 42.12
N CYS A 95 -11.30 12.24 41.63
CA CYS A 95 -11.92 11.00 41.18
C CYS A 95 -12.23 10.94 39.68
N PHE A 96 -12.01 12.01 38.90
CA PHE A 96 -12.29 11.95 37.46
C PHE A 96 -11.50 10.86 36.72
N SER A 97 -10.27 10.55 37.16
CA SER A 97 -9.42 9.52 36.55
C SER A 97 -9.69 8.08 37.04
N SER A 98 -10.69 7.86 37.91
CA SER A 98 -11.04 6.53 38.44
C SER A 98 -12.55 6.46 38.67
N PRO A 99 -13.28 5.51 38.07
CA PRO A 99 -12.82 4.21 37.56
C PRO A 99 -12.41 4.16 36.08
N GLN A 100 -12.52 5.27 35.35
CA GLN A 100 -12.36 5.26 33.90
C GLN A 100 -10.91 4.97 33.46
N SER A 101 -10.75 4.39 32.27
CA SER A 101 -9.46 4.08 31.62
C SER A 101 -8.70 5.30 31.11
N ILE A 102 -9.16 6.52 31.42
CA ILE A 102 -8.57 7.75 30.92
C ILE A 102 -7.21 8.02 31.60
N GLN A 103 -6.16 8.22 30.79
CA GLN A 103 -4.90 8.86 31.21
C GLN A 103 -5.04 10.40 31.31
N LEU A 104 -6.22 10.95 31.62
CA LEU A 104 -6.47 12.38 31.71
C LEU A 104 -7.05 12.72 33.09
N GLY A 105 -6.40 13.65 33.78
CA GLY A 105 -6.98 14.28 34.97
C GLY A 105 -8.06 15.30 34.61
N TRP A 106 -8.92 15.63 35.58
CA TRP A 106 -9.93 16.69 35.43
C TRP A 106 -9.34 18.00 34.90
N HIS A 107 -8.19 18.42 35.45
CA HIS A 107 -7.54 19.66 35.05
C HIS A 107 -7.14 19.67 33.56
N GLU A 108 -6.58 18.56 33.06
CA GLU A 108 -6.22 18.46 31.65
C GLU A 108 -7.47 18.39 30.77
N PHE A 109 -8.51 17.66 31.18
CA PHE A 109 -9.80 17.60 30.49
C PHE A 109 -10.46 18.98 30.37
N ALA A 110 -10.58 19.69 31.49
CA ALA A 110 -11.15 21.03 31.54
C ALA A 110 -10.33 22.03 30.70
N SER A 111 -9.00 21.90 30.72
CA SER A 111 -8.10 22.72 29.89
C SER A 111 -8.35 22.52 28.39
N GLN A 112 -8.57 21.29 27.92
CA GLN A 112 -8.86 21.04 26.49
C GLN A 112 -10.14 21.75 26.03
N ILE A 113 -11.18 21.71 26.87
CA ILE A 113 -12.46 22.38 26.59
C ILE A 113 -12.29 23.90 26.66
N ALA A 114 -11.59 24.42 27.67
CA ALA A 114 -11.32 25.83 27.83
C ALA A 114 -10.55 26.44 26.64
N HIS A 115 -9.61 25.69 26.07
CA HIS A 115 -8.85 26.11 24.87
C HIS A 115 -9.59 25.89 23.55
N ARG A 116 -10.86 25.47 23.57
CA ARG A 116 -11.65 25.13 22.37
C ARG A 116 -11.05 24.01 21.53
N ASN A 117 -10.33 23.09 22.15
CA ASN A 117 -9.77 21.92 21.48
C ASN A 117 -10.80 20.77 21.40
N TYR A 118 -12.01 21.09 20.96
CA TYR A 118 -13.11 20.15 20.79
C TYR A 118 -13.95 20.52 19.58
N GLU A 119 -14.76 19.56 19.12
CA GLU A 119 -15.69 19.74 18.02
C GLU A 119 -17.09 19.29 18.45
N ARG A 120 -18.10 20.11 18.16
CA ARG A 120 -19.49 19.74 18.45
C ARG A 120 -20.02 18.92 17.28
N ILE A 121 -20.43 17.69 17.58
CA ILE A 121 -20.92 16.69 16.61
C ILE A 121 -22.39 16.34 16.89
N SER A 122 -23.10 15.88 15.84
CA SER A 122 -24.50 15.44 15.96
C SER A 122 -24.62 14.12 16.75
N THR A 123 -25.84 13.75 17.16
CA THR A 123 -26.10 12.48 17.86
C THR A 123 -25.77 11.27 16.99
N GLU A 124 -26.05 11.33 15.69
CA GLU A 124 -25.70 10.29 14.71
C GLU A 124 -24.18 10.10 14.62
N GLN A 125 -23.43 11.18 14.44
CA GLN A 125 -21.98 11.14 14.37
C GLN A 125 -21.37 10.71 15.71
N CYS A 126 -21.96 11.10 16.83
CA CYS A 126 -21.54 10.65 18.16
C CYS A 126 -21.75 9.14 18.35
N THR A 127 -22.84 8.60 17.81
CA THR A 127 -23.12 7.16 17.84
C THR A 127 -22.03 6.39 17.10
N GLU A 128 -21.72 6.79 15.87
CA GLU A 128 -20.64 6.18 15.08
C GLU A 128 -19.27 6.34 15.76
N THR A 129 -18.98 7.54 16.26
CA THR A 129 -17.68 7.85 16.88
C THR A 129 -17.47 7.02 18.14
N SER A 130 -18.50 6.83 18.97
CA SER A 130 -18.39 6.10 20.24
C SER A 130 -18.25 4.58 20.07
N GLN A 131 -18.55 4.01 18.90
CA GLN A 131 -18.49 2.56 18.67
C GLN A 131 -17.07 2.05 18.38
N ILE A 132 -16.24 2.85 17.73
CA ILE A 132 -14.92 2.45 17.23
C ILE A 132 -13.86 3.41 17.77
N SER A 133 -12.64 2.95 18.01
CA SER A 133 -11.55 3.86 18.38
C SER A 133 -11.13 4.70 17.16
N HIS A 134 -10.97 6.02 17.36
CA HIS A 134 -10.72 6.98 16.28
C HIS A 134 -9.31 7.60 16.37
N PRO A 135 -8.64 7.86 15.24
CA PRO A 135 -7.47 8.73 15.24
C PRO A 135 -7.92 10.16 15.59
N GLY A 136 -7.14 10.87 16.40
CA GLY A 136 -7.38 12.29 16.67
C GLY A 136 -8.50 12.61 17.67
N ILE A 137 -9.06 11.61 18.38
CA ILE A 137 -10.04 11.84 19.46
C ILE A 137 -9.48 11.36 20.80
N LYS A 138 -9.58 12.21 21.84
CA LYS A 138 -9.11 11.93 23.19
C LYS A 138 -10.24 11.56 24.17
N GLY A 139 -11.47 11.94 23.86
CA GLY A 139 -12.64 11.79 24.73
C GLY A 139 -13.91 12.35 24.11
N ILE A 140 -15.06 11.86 24.54
CA ILE A 140 -16.36 12.38 24.13
C ILE A 140 -17.16 12.83 25.35
N VAL A 141 -17.75 14.02 25.26
CA VAL A 141 -18.74 14.52 26.22
C VAL A 141 -20.12 14.44 25.59
N ALA A 142 -20.96 13.53 26.07
CA ALA A 142 -22.35 13.41 25.69
C ALA A 142 -23.18 14.47 26.45
N LEU A 143 -23.81 15.37 25.71
CA LEU A 143 -24.54 16.52 26.24
C LEU A 143 -25.98 16.12 26.58
N ALA A 144 -26.32 16.13 27.86
CA ALA A 144 -27.64 15.77 28.36
C ALA A 144 -28.57 16.99 28.46
N ASP A 145 -29.82 16.84 28.00
CA ASP A 145 -30.84 17.91 28.01
C ASP A 145 -31.30 18.36 29.40
N ASN A 146 -31.21 17.46 30.38
CA ASN A 146 -31.65 17.67 31.76
C ASN A 146 -30.53 18.08 32.73
N LEU A 147 -29.32 18.36 32.22
CA LEU A 147 -28.19 18.83 33.00
C LEU A 147 -27.72 20.20 32.51
N THR A 148 -27.49 21.10 33.45
CA THR A 148 -26.98 22.45 33.24
C THR A 148 -25.69 22.66 34.00
N VAL A 149 -24.89 23.65 33.59
CA VAL A 149 -23.70 24.04 34.35
C VAL A 149 -24.06 24.54 35.75
N SER A 150 -25.28 25.08 35.94
CA SER A 150 -25.76 25.52 37.26
C SER A 150 -26.03 24.40 38.26
N ASP A 151 -26.20 23.15 37.81
CA ASP A 151 -26.45 22.01 38.71
C ASP A 151 -25.20 21.63 39.53
N GLY A 152 -24.03 22.15 39.13
CA GLY A 152 -22.79 22.06 39.89
C GLY A 152 -21.97 20.81 39.57
N GLY A 153 -20.65 20.98 39.59
CA GLY A 153 -19.60 20.04 39.17
C GLY A 153 -19.96 18.57 39.04
N ASP A 154 -19.74 17.79 40.11
CA ASP A 154 -19.87 16.33 40.15
C ASP A 154 -21.30 15.81 39.96
N ASN A 155 -22.30 16.69 40.04
CA ASN A 155 -23.69 16.37 39.67
C ASN A 155 -23.95 16.55 38.17
N SER A 156 -23.20 17.44 37.50
CA SER A 156 -23.33 17.71 36.07
C SER A 156 -22.36 16.90 35.20
N ILE A 157 -21.21 16.47 35.74
CA ILE A 157 -20.22 15.64 35.04
C ILE A 157 -20.29 14.22 35.57
N LEU A 158 -20.79 13.31 34.73
CA LEU A 158 -21.11 11.94 35.13
C LEU A 158 -20.37 10.94 34.25
N LEU A 159 -19.99 9.81 34.85
CA LEU A 159 -19.26 8.74 34.20
C LEU A 159 -20.25 7.71 33.65
N THR A 160 -20.04 7.28 32.40
CA THR A 160 -20.92 6.28 31.74
C THR A 160 -20.36 4.86 31.77
N GLY A 161 -19.05 4.71 32.04
CA GLY A 161 -18.34 3.44 31.90
C GLY A 161 -18.18 2.95 30.44
N ILE A 162 -18.58 3.77 29.46
CA ILE A 162 -18.41 3.46 28.04
C ILE A 162 -17.00 3.82 27.62
N THR A 163 -16.28 2.83 27.10
CA THR A 163 -14.92 2.93 26.58
C THR A 163 -14.94 2.51 25.10
N SER A 164 -14.30 3.26 24.20
CA SER A 164 -14.11 2.78 22.82
C SER A 164 -13.22 1.53 22.84
N SER A 165 -13.63 0.42 22.20
CA SER A 165 -12.84 -0.81 22.14
C SER A 165 -12.81 -1.38 20.72
N ILE A 166 -11.70 -2.03 20.37
CA ILE A 166 -11.50 -2.68 19.07
C ILE A 166 -12.07 -4.11 19.08
N SER A 167 -12.25 -4.74 20.25
CA SER A 167 -12.47 -6.19 20.36
C SER A 167 -13.79 -6.63 20.99
N GLU A 168 -14.51 -5.74 21.69
CA GLU A 168 -15.75 -6.10 22.39
C GLU A 168 -16.86 -5.08 22.12
N ARG A 169 -18.08 -5.58 21.87
CA ARG A 169 -19.29 -4.75 21.70
C ARG A 169 -19.70 -4.20 23.07
N ARG A 170 -19.03 -3.14 23.51
CA ARG A 170 -19.40 -2.38 24.71
C ARG A 170 -20.64 -1.51 24.43
N PRO A 171 -21.38 -1.09 25.47
CA PRO A 171 -22.46 -0.12 25.34
C PRO A 171 -21.92 1.15 24.68
N TYR A 172 -22.68 1.77 23.78
CA TYR A 172 -22.27 2.96 23.03
C TYR A 172 -23.36 4.04 23.14
N VAL A 173 -23.02 5.27 22.76
CA VAL A 173 -24.01 6.35 22.69
C VAL A 173 -24.96 6.04 21.55
N SER A 174 -26.25 5.87 21.83
CA SER A 174 -27.25 5.57 20.81
C SER A 174 -28.32 6.65 20.79
N ASP A 175 -28.69 7.09 19.60
CA ASP A 175 -29.76 8.06 19.42
C ASP A 175 -31.08 7.52 19.99
N GLY A 176 -31.76 8.34 20.78
CA GLY A 176 -33.04 8.00 21.42
C GLY A 176 -33.00 6.98 22.57
N ILE A 177 -31.81 6.48 22.97
CA ILE A 177 -31.67 5.60 24.15
C ILE A 177 -31.01 6.37 25.29
N PRO A 178 -31.71 6.57 26.42
CA PRO A 178 -31.14 7.24 27.58
C PRO A 178 -29.89 6.52 28.12
N LEU A 179 -28.79 7.25 28.25
CA LEU A 179 -27.51 6.74 28.72
C LEU A 179 -27.48 6.64 30.24
N PRO A 180 -27.13 5.48 30.83
CA PRO A 180 -26.87 5.38 32.26
C PRO A 180 -25.55 6.09 32.60
N ALA A 181 -25.59 7.01 33.56
CA ALA A 181 -24.40 7.70 34.05
C ALA A 181 -24.52 7.94 35.57
N ALA A 182 -23.38 7.96 36.25
CA ALA A 182 -23.28 8.16 37.71
C ALA A 182 -22.13 9.11 38.08
N PRO A 183 -22.19 9.75 39.26
CA PRO A 183 -21.09 10.57 39.77
C PRO A 183 -19.80 9.77 39.96
N SER A 184 -18.65 10.45 39.84
CA SER A 184 -17.32 9.83 39.98
C SER A 184 -16.94 9.46 41.43
N ALA A 185 -17.59 10.09 42.40
CA ALA A 185 -17.31 9.93 43.82
C ALA A 185 -18.57 9.63 44.62
N ASN A 186 -18.38 8.94 45.75
CA ASN A 186 -19.37 8.83 46.80
C ASN A 186 -18.98 9.76 47.95
N GLU A 187 -19.87 10.71 48.28
CA GLU A 187 -19.73 11.55 49.46
C GLU A 187 -20.58 11.01 50.61
N THR A 188 -19.96 10.76 51.77
CA THR A 188 -20.70 10.48 53.00
C THR A 188 -21.03 11.79 53.71
N ALA A 189 -22.32 12.07 53.92
CA ALA A 189 -22.74 13.24 54.69
C ALA A 189 -22.29 13.13 56.16
N GLY A 190 -21.44 14.05 56.64
CA GLY A 190 -20.94 14.08 58.01
C GLY A 190 -19.88 15.15 58.28
N LEU A 191 -19.48 15.31 59.55
CA LEU A 191 -18.51 16.31 60.02
C LEU A 191 -17.07 16.07 59.47
N ASP A 192 -16.81 14.85 58.98
CA ASP A 192 -15.58 14.43 58.28
C ASP A 192 -15.94 13.89 56.88
N SER A 193 -16.25 14.76 55.92
CA SER A 193 -16.58 14.35 54.54
C SER A 193 -15.35 13.72 53.85
N ASN A 194 -15.29 12.39 53.79
CA ASN A 194 -14.24 11.68 53.06
C ASN A 194 -14.73 11.36 51.64
N ILE A 195 -14.07 11.95 50.64
CA ILE A 195 -14.36 11.69 49.21
C ILE A 195 -13.72 10.35 48.84
N THR A 196 -14.56 9.38 48.47
CA THR A 196 -14.12 8.07 47.96
C THR A 196 -14.50 7.90 46.50
N CYS A 197 -13.55 7.52 45.67
CA CYS A 197 -13.78 7.31 44.23
C CYS A 197 -14.45 5.96 44.00
N GLN A 198 -15.32 5.88 43.00
CA GLN A 198 -15.95 4.62 42.63
C GLN A 198 -14.92 3.67 41.99
N SER A 199 -15.00 2.37 42.29
CA SER A 199 -14.12 1.33 41.74
C SER A 199 -14.71 0.67 40.48
N ASP A 200 -13.85 0.41 39.49
CA ASP A 200 -14.24 0.04 38.12
C ASP A 200 -15.08 -1.24 38.03
N ASP A 201 -14.62 -2.33 38.67
CA ASP A 201 -15.29 -3.63 38.64
C ASP A 201 -16.74 -3.57 39.15
N THR A 202 -16.98 -2.84 40.24
CA THR A 202 -18.31 -2.68 40.84
C THR A 202 -19.17 -1.65 40.09
N PHE A 203 -18.53 -0.66 39.47
CA PHE A 203 -19.18 0.45 38.79
C PHE A 203 -19.80 0.00 37.48
N LEU A 204 -19.03 -0.66 36.61
CA LEU A 204 -19.55 -1.17 35.33
C LEU A 204 -20.64 -2.22 35.55
N GLN A 205 -20.44 -3.10 36.54
CA GLN A 205 -21.42 -4.15 36.86
C GLN A 205 -22.74 -3.56 37.39
N SER A 206 -22.70 -2.44 38.11
CA SER A 206 -23.92 -1.79 38.62
C SER A 206 -24.60 -0.90 37.58
N LEU A 207 -23.86 -0.14 36.76
CA LEU A 207 -24.40 0.68 35.68
C LEU A 207 -25.16 -0.13 34.63
N PHE A 208 -24.64 -1.31 34.28
CA PHE A 208 -25.24 -2.19 33.27
C PHE A 208 -26.11 -3.30 33.89
N SER A 209 -26.37 -3.24 35.19
CA SER A 209 -27.32 -4.16 35.83
C SER A 209 -28.76 -3.79 35.46
N TYR A 210 -29.60 -4.81 35.26
CA TYR A 210 -31.05 -4.63 35.11
C TYR A 210 -31.77 -4.38 36.44
N GLU A 211 -31.04 -4.40 37.57
CA GLU A 211 -31.59 -4.20 38.92
C GLU A 211 -31.52 -2.71 39.32
N PRO A 212 -32.67 -2.04 39.50
CA PRO A 212 -32.70 -0.60 39.81
C PRO A 212 -32.02 -0.27 41.15
N ASP A 213 -32.06 -1.19 42.12
CA ASP A 213 -31.44 -1.00 43.44
C ASP A 213 -29.91 -0.90 43.37
N LYS A 214 -29.28 -1.57 42.40
CA LYS A 214 -27.82 -1.50 42.21
C LYS A 214 -27.41 -0.20 41.54
N MET A 215 -28.18 0.28 40.56
CA MET A 215 -27.98 1.59 39.96
C MET A 215 -28.15 2.73 40.99
N ALA A 216 -29.17 2.63 41.85
CA ALA A 216 -29.42 3.63 42.89
C ALA A 216 -28.27 3.75 43.92
N ARG A 217 -27.57 2.65 44.22
CA ARG A 217 -26.41 2.65 45.15
C ARG A 217 -25.23 3.48 44.68
N ILE A 218 -25.05 3.61 43.37
CA ILE A 218 -24.00 4.44 42.75
C ILE A 218 -24.54 5.79 42.27
N GLY A 219 -25.80 6.13 42.60
CA GLY A 219 -26.46 7.35 42.16
C GLY A 219 -26.70 7.41 40.64
N ALA A 220 -26.70 6.27 39.96
CA ALA A 220 -26.84 6.23 38.51
C ALA A 220 -28.26 6.59 38.07
N LYS A 221 -28.34 7.47 37.07
CA LYS A 221 -29.58 7.88 36.40
C LYS A 221 -29.41 7.75 34.90
N ARG A 222 -30.51 7.82 34.16
CA ARG A 222 -30.51 7.77 32.70
C ARG A 222 -30.70 9.17 32.11
N TYR A 223 -29.89 9.51 31.12
CA TYR A 223 -29.76 10.83 30.55
C TYR A 223 -30.03 10.81 29.05
N ASN A 224 -30.89 11.71 28.57
CA ASN A 224 -31.20 11.80 27.15
C ASN A 224 -30.18 12.73 26.46
N ILE A 225 -29.55 12.25 25.39
CA ILE A 225 -28.41 12.92 24.76
C ILE A 225 -28.88 13.70 23.54
N THR A 226 -28.53 14.98 23.48
CA THR A 226 -28.91 15.89 22.39
C THR A 226 -27.78 16.19 21.42
N GLY A 227 -26.53 15.91 21.80
CA GLY A 227 -25.35 16.09 20.98
C GLY A 227 -24.09 15.70 21.75
N CYS A 228 -22.93 15.81 21.11
CA CYS A 228 -21.67 15.48 21.78
C CYS A 228 -20.56 16.49 21.48
N LEU A 229 -19.58 16.57 22.37
CA LEU A 229 -18.31 17.27 22.15
C LEU A 229 -17.20 16.22 22.01
N ALA A 230 -16.58 16.15 20.84
CA ALA A 230 -15.41 15.31 20.60
C ALA A 230 -14.14 16.12 20.90
N ILE A 231 -13.38 15.70 21.91
CA ILE A 231 -12.12 16.35 22.29
C ILE A 231 -11.03 15.90 21.33
N LYS A 232 -10.32 16.85 20.73
CA LYS A 232 -9.29 16.55 19.73
C LYS A 232 -8.00 16.10 20.40
N ALA A 233 -7.47 14.97 19.96
CA ALA A 233 -6.14 14.49 20.29
C ALA A 233 -5.15 14.88 19.19
N PRO A 234 -3.86 15.07 19.51
CA PRO A 234 -2.84 15.20 18.48
C PRO A 234 -2.78 13.91 17.65
N GLU A 235 -2.99 14.03 16.34
CA GLU A 235 -2.81 12.94 15.40
C GLU A 235 -1.32 12.73 15.15
N HIS A 236 -0.77 11.64 15.69
CA HIS A 236 0.57 11.19 15.33
C HIS A 236 0.47 10.32 14.08
N CYS A 237 0.32 10.95 12.91
CA CYS A 237 0.55 10.30 11.63
C CYS A 237 2.07 10.16 11.43
N GLN A 238 2.56 8.92 11.38
CA GLN A 238 3.96 8.64 11.10
C GLN A 238 4.08 7.85 9.81
N LEU A 239 4.92 8.35 8.90
CA LEU A 239 5.36 7.60 7.74
C LEU A 239 6.47 6.64 8.20
N LEU A 240 6.14 5.36 8.28
CA LEU A 240 7.09 4.33 8.66
C LEU A 240 7.72 3.72 7.43
N TYR A 241 9.02 3.44 7.54
CA TYR A 241 9.76 2.65 6.58
C TYR A 241 10.06 1.30 7.21
N SER A 242 10.04 0.24 6.39
CA SER A 242 10.52 -1.08 6.82
C SER A 242 12.02 -1.22 6.49
N PRO A 243 12.95 -1.12 7.46
CA PRO A 243 14.38 -1.25 7.20
C PRO A 243 14.77 -2.54 6.44
N PRO A 244 14.24 -3.74 6.76
CA PRO A 244 14.64 -4.95 6.04
C PRO A 244 14.23 -4.91 4.56
N ILE A 245 13.04 -4.40 4.24
CA ILE A 245 12.57 -4.25 2.86
C ILE A 245 13.44 -3.24 2.11
N CYS A 246 13.77 -2.11 2.75
CA CYS A 246 14.66 -1.10 2.17
C CYS A 246 16.03 -1.67 1.81
N ILE A 247 16.64 -2.46 2.71
CA ILE A 247 17.95 -3.09 2.48
C ILE A 247 17.88 -4.06 1.31
N ILE A 248 16.84 -4.91 1.24
CA ILE A 248 16.65 -5.86 0.14
C ILE A 248 16.51 -5.12 -1.20
N ILE A 249 15.68 -4.07 -1.26
CA ILE A 249 15.50 -3.26 -2.48
C ILE A 249 16.81 -2.57 -2.89
N MET A 250 17.56 -2.02 -1.93
CA MET A 250 18.86 -1.41 -2.20
C MET A 250 19.87 -2.41 -2.76
N LEU A 251 20.05 -3.56 -2.10
CA LEU A 251 21.00 -4.59 -2.54
C LEU A 251 20.64 -5.14 -3.92
N THR A 252 19.36 -5.42 -4.16
CA THR A 252 18.88 -5.90 -5.47
C THR A 252 19.02 -4.83 -6.56
N GLY A 253 18.81 -3.55 -6.22
CA GLY A 253 19.08 -2.42 -7.10
C GLY A 253 20.55 -2.30 -7.48
N CYS A 254 21.47 -2.38 -6.51
CA CYS A 254 22.91 -2.38 -6.76
C CYS A 254 23.33 -3.57 -7.64
N ALA A 255 22.82 -4.77 -7.35
CA ALA A 255 23.08 -5.96 -8.15
C ALA A 255 22.58 -5.82 -9.59
N LYS A 256 21.41 -5.20 -9.81
CA LYS A 256 20.91 -4.88 -11.16
C LYS A 256 21.83 -3.94 -11.91
N VAL A 257 22.27 -2.85 -11.28
CA VAL A 257 23.15 -1.87 -11.91
C VAL A 257 24.48 -2.52 -12.29
N ALA A 258 25.05 -3.32 -11.40
CA ALA A 258 26.26 -4.10 -11.69
C ALA A 258 26.04 -5.06 -12.86
N ALA A 259 24.94 -5.82 -12.88
CA ALA A 259 24.61 -6.73 -13.98
C ALA A 259 24.40 -6.00 -15.31
N MET A 260 23.77 -4.81 -15.31
CA MET A 260 23.62 -3.98 -16.50
C MET A 260 24.97 -3.48 -17.02
N PHE A 261 25.88 -3.10 -16.12
CA PHE A 261 27.23 -2.70 -16.50
C PHE A 261 28.02 -3.86 -17.11
N ILE A 262 27.98 -5.04 -16.49
CA ILE A 262 28.64 -6.24 -17.01
C ILE A 262 28.03 -6.64 -18.38
N ALA A 263 26.70 -6.61 -18.51
CA ALA A 263 26.01 -6.85 -19.77
C ALA A 263 26.45 -5.88 -20.87
N ALA A 264 26.63 -4.60 -20.56
CA ALA A 264 27.14 -3.60 -21.49
C ALA A 264 28.60 -3.86 -21.89
N ARG A 265 29.44 -4.34 -20.97
CA ARG A 265 30.83 -4.73 -21.26
C ARG A 265 30.89 -5.93 -22.19
N ILE A 266 30.12 -6.98 -21.92
CA ILE A 266 30.02 -8.18 -22.77
C ILE A 266 29.47 -7.81 -24.15
N GLY A 267 28.43 -6.96 -24.20
CA GLY A 267 27.83 -6.51 -25.45
C GLY A 267 28.79 -5.74 -26.37
N ARG A 268 29.84 -5.08 -25.83
CA ARG A 268 30.87 -4.42 -26.65
C ARG A 268 31.85 -5.39 -27.30
N GLY A 269 32.10 -6.55 -26.69
CA GLY A 269 33.03 -7.56 -27.22
C GLY A 269 32.41 -8.50 -28.25
N ARG A 270 31.09 -8.38 -28.49
CA ARG A 270 30.29 -9.30 -29.28
C ARG A 270 29.82 -8.64 -30.59
N SER A 271 29.61 -9.46 -31.62
CA SER A 271 28.90 -9.09 -32.84
C SER A 271 27.51 -8.50 -32.53
N PRO A 272 27.07 -7.46 -33.29
CA PRO A 272 25.84 -6.74 -32.99
C PRO A 272 24.63 -7.68 -32.99
N PRO A 273 23.84 -7.73 -31.90
CA PRO A 273 22.68 -8.59 -31.85
C PRO A 273 21.57 -8.09 -32.79
N LEU A 274 20.79 -9.03 -33.31
CA LEU A 274 19.58 -8.76 -34.08
C LEU A 274 18.43 -8.55 -33.09
N LEU A 275 18.23 -7.29 -32.67
CA LEU A 275 17.27 -6.94 -31.62
C LEU A 275 15.84 -6.87 -32.15
N THR A 276 15.69 -6.39 -33.38
CA THR A 276 14.41 -6.16 -34.05
C THR A 276 14.31 -6.93 -35.36
N ILE A 277 13.09 -7.12 -35.86
CA ILE A 277 12.87 -7.69 -37.20
C ILE A 277 13.57 -6.82 -38.26
N GLY A 278 13.60 -5.50 -38.09
CA GLY A 278 14.31 -4.59 -38.98
C GLY A 278 15.82 -4.85 -39.04
N ASP A 279 16.43 -5.18 -37.90
CA ASP A 279 17.85 -5.57 -37.85
C ASP A 279 18.09 -6.87 -38.61
N ALA A 280 17.18 -7.84 -38.46
CA ALA A 280 17.23 -9.10 -39.19
C ALA A 280 17.16 -8.85 -40.70
N VAL A 281 16.13 -8.15 -41.17
CA VAL A 281 15.92 -7.85 -42.59
C VAL A 281 17.13 -7.14 -43.18
N ALA A 282 17.63 -6.09 -42.53
CA ALA A 282 18.82 -5.37 -43.00
C ALA A 282 20.07 -6.26 -43.06
N SER A 283 20.24 -7.16 -42.07
CA SER A 283 21.36 -8.09 -42.05
C SER A 283 21.27 -9.15 -43.14
N PHE A 284 20.09 -9.73 -43.37
CA PHE A 284 19.87 -10.75 -44.41
C PHE A 284 19.90 -10.18 -45.82
N LEU A 285 19.48 -8.92 -46.02
CA LEU A 285 19.63 -8.23 -47.30
C LEU A 285 21.11 -7.92 -47.63
N THR A 286 21.93 -7.66 -46.61
CA THR A 286 23.36 -7.37 -46.80
C THR A 286 24.15 -8.66 -47.05
N ASN A 287 23.88 -9.71 -46.26
CA ASN A 287 24.49 -11.03 -46.37
C ASN A 287 23.38 -12.10 -46.35
N PRO A 288 22.88 -12.50 -47.54
CA PRO A 288 21.87 -13.54 -47.67
C PRO A 288 22.37 -14.85 -47.05
N ASP A 289 21.48 -15.56 -46.37
CA ASP A 289 21.81 -16.84 -45.76
C ASP A 289 21.79 -17.96 -46.82
N PRO A 290 22.93 -18.65 -47.08
CA PRO A 290 23.00 -19.68 -48.09
C PRO A 290 22.11 -20.89 -47.78
N THR A 291 21.81 -21.16 -46.51
CA THR A 291 21.00 -22.31 -46.10
C THR A 291 19.51 -22.16 -46.44
N THR A 292 19.05 -20.93 -46.67
CA THR A 292 17.67 -20.59 -47.06
C THR A 292 17.48 -20.44 -48.58
N LYS A 293 18.53 -20.64 -49.39
CA LYS A 293 18.44 -20.46 -50.85
C LYS A 293 17.39 -21.41 -51.44
N GLY A 294 16.42 -20.85 -52.17
CA GLY A 294 15.32 -21.63 -52.78
C GLY A 294 14.15 -21.95 -51.85
N LEU A 295 14.17 -21.51 -50.58
CA LEU A 295 13.14 -21.79 -49.57
C LEU A 295 12.18 -20.60 -49.36
N CYS A 296 11.90 -19.82 -50.41
CA CYS A 296 11.12 -18.58 -50.32
C CYS A 296 9.67 -18.74 -49.80
N TRP A 297 9.16 -19.98 -49.72
CA TRP A 297 7.80 -20.33 -49.28
C TRP A 297 7.78 -21.13 -47.95
N LEU A 298 8.87 -21.12 -47.19
CA LEU A 298 8.98 -21.85 -45.93
C LEU A 298 8.07 -21.22 -44.86
N THR A 299 7.16 -22.01 -44.28
CA THR A 299 6.25 -21.54 -43.23
C THR A 299 6.82 -21.86 -41.84
N ALA A 300 6.38 -21.14 -40.81
CA ALA A 300 6.79 -21.41 -39.42
C ALA A 300 6.55 -22.88 -38.99
N THR A 301 5.48 -23.51 -39.49
CA THR A 301 5.17 -24.94 -39.25
C THR A 301 6.23 -25.88 -39.82
N ASP A 302 6.85 -25.52 -40.94
CA ASP A 302 7.86 -26.32 -41.65
C ASP A 302 9.24 -26.25 -40.98
N THR A 303 9.39 -25.36 -39.99
CA THR A 303 10.62 -25.16 -39.21
C THR A 303 10.50 -25.65 -37.76
N HIS A 304 9.31 -26.06 -37.31
CA HIS A 304 9.02 -26.36 -35.90
C HIS A 304 9.50 -27.75 -35.43
N LYS A 305 10.00 -28.61 -36.34
CA LYS A 305 10.48 -29.97 -36.04
C LYS A 305 12.00 -30.17 -36.25
N ASP A 306 12.80 -29.10 -36.22
CA ASP A 306 14.26 -29.13 -36.42
C ASP A 306 14.72 -29.85 -37.72
N GLN A 307 13.83 -29.95 -38.71
CA GLN A 307 14.11 -30.42 -40.05
C GLN A 307 13.51 -29.45 -41.05
N TRP A 308 14.36 -28.68 -41.72
CA TRP A 308 13.96 -27.85 -42.83
C TRP A 308 13.56 -28.77 -43.96
N THR A 309 12.26 -28.96 -44.13
CA THR A 309 11.72 -29.79 -45.19
C THR A 309 11.05 -28.89 -46.22
N CYS A 310 11.51 -28.96 -47.46
CA CYS A 310 10.87 -28.25 -48.57
C CYS A 310 9.88 -29.20 -49.22
N GLY A 311 8.59 -28.87 -49.20
CA GLY A 311 7.59 -29.59 -49.98
C GLY A 311 7.81 -29.30 -51.47
N SER A 312 8.21 -30.31 -52.24
CA SER A 312 8.14 -30.23 -53.71
C SER A 312 6.67 -30.26 -54.16
N ARG A 313 6.33 -29.49 -55.19
CA ARG A 313 4.99 -29.47 -55.82
C ARG A 313 4.56 -30.81 -56.43
N THR A 314 5.44 -31.81 -56.44
CA THR A 314 5.18 -33.19 -56.88
C THR A 314 5.52 -34.20 -55.77
N GLY A 315 4.70 -34.25 -54.71
CA GLY A 315 4.44 -35.46 -53.91
C GLY A 315 5.62 -36.26 -53.35
N GLY A 316 6.77 -35.66 -53.05
CA GLY A 316 7.91 -36.37 -52.46
C GLY A 316 8.88 -35.43 -51.72
N PHE A 317 9.34 -35.86 -50.54
CA PHE A 317 10.41 -35.21 -49.79
C PHE A 317 11.77 -35.62 -50.38
N THR A 318 12.54 -34.68 -50.91
CA THR A 318 13.91 -34.92 -51.36
C THR A 318 14.88 -33.92 -50.74
N ALA A 319 16.12 -34.36 -50.50
CA ALA A 319 17.21 -33.50 -50.05
C ALA A 319 17.70 -32.60 -51.23
N ILE A 320 18.08 -31.36 -50.90
CA ILE A 320 18.39 -30.29 -51.87
C ILE A 320 19.65 -30.64 -52.71
N PRO A 321 19.62 -30.52 -54.05
CA PRO A 321 20.83 -30.57 -54.87
C PRO A 321 21.63 -29.26 -54.74
N GLN A 322 22.91 -29.36 -54.37
CA GLN A 322 23.80 -28.22 -54.10
C GLN A 322 24.27 -27.44 -55.34
N ASN A 323 23.99 -27.90 -56.56
CA ASN A 323 24.55 -27.30 -57.79
C ASN A 323 23.46 -26.84 -58.76
N SER A 324 23.04 -25.58 -58.64
CA SER A 324 22.61 -24.79 -59.79
C SER A 324 23.49 -23.54 -59.85
N GLN A 325 24.32 -23.48 -60.90
CA GLN A 325 25.01 -22.25 -61.31
C GLN A 325 23.93 -21.28 -61.78
N ASP A 326 23.61 -20.30 -60.95
CA ASP A 326 22.84 -19.14 -61.36
C ASP A 326 23.56 -17.90 -60.81
N GLU A 327 23.71 -16.91 -61.67
CA GLU A 327 24.68 -15.81 -61.57
C GLU A 327 24.72 -15.13 -60.21
N SER A 328 25.93 -14.78 -59.76
CA SER A 328 26.14 -14.03 -58.52
C SER A 328 25.61 -12.61 -58.68
N ILE A 329 24.37 -12.37 -58.24
CA ILE A 329 23.84 -11.02 -58.05
C ILE A 329 24.72 -10.36 -56.98
N THR A 330 25.58 -9.43 -57.40
CA THR A 330 26.49 -8.74 -56.49
C THR A 330 25.72 -7.60 -55.83
N TYR A 331 25.19 -7.82 -54.64
CA TYR A 331 24.45 -6.81 -53.89
C TYR A 331 25.40 -5.71 -53.37
N LYS A 332 24.97 -4.45 -53.52
CA LYS A 332 25.75 -3.29 -53.08
C LYS A 332 25.81 -3.25 -51.55
N ARG A 333 27.00 -3.40 -50.97
CA ARG A 333 27.23 -3.35 -49.51
C ARG A 333 26.67 -2.06 -48.91
N LEU A 334 25.65 -2.17 -48.06
CA LEU A 334 25.08 -1.03 -47.34
C LEU A 334 26.12 -0.42 -46.39
N SER A 335 26.14 0.91 -46.28
CA SER A 335 27.09 1.63 -45.41
C SER A 335 26.90 1.26 -43.94
N LYS A 336 27.98 1.33 -43.14
CA LYS A 336 27.96 1.08 -41.68
C LYS A 336 26.77 1.74 -40.97
N ARG A 337 26.19 1.03 -39.99
CA ARG A 337 25.11 1.50 -39.10
C ARG A 337 25.41 2.92 -38.60
N LYS A 338 24.52 3.87 -38.91
CA LYS A 338 24.55 5.23 -38.37
C LYS A 338 23.78 5.28 -37.03
N PHE A 339 24.08 6.27 -36.21
CA PHE A 339 23.42 6.50 -34.92
C PHE A 339 21.91 6.72 -35.12
N TRP A 340 21.06 6.04 -34.34
CA TRP A 340 19.60 5.96 -34.56
C TRP A 340 18.89 7.32 -34.59
N MET A 341 19.40 8.33 -33.87
CA MET A 341 18.87 9.70 -33.91
C MET A 341 18.87 10.34 -35.31
N ARG A 342 19.68 9.83 -36.26
CA ARG A 342 19.70 10.33 -37.65
C ARG A 342 18.71 9.62 -38.58
N ALA A 343 17.90 8.68 -38.06
CA ALA A 343 16.93 7.93 -38.87
C ALA A 343 15.71 8.76 -39.29
N ALA A 344 15.37 9.80 -38.52
CA ALA A 344 14.27 10.72 -38.80
C ALA A 344 14.76 12.17 -38.68
N SER A 345 14.11 13.11 -39.38
CA SER A 345 14.44 14.53 -39.25
C SER A 345 14.11 15.02 -37.84
N GLY A 346 14.84 16.03 -37.34
CA GLY A 346 14.63 16.58 -35.99
C GLY A 346 13.18 16.97 -35.71
N TRP A 347 12.46 17.44 -36.74
CA TRP A 347 11.04 17.76 -36.66
C TRP A 347 10.14 16.55 -36.36
N ARG A 348 10.49 15.37 -36.89
CA ARG A 348 9.75 14.13 -36.62
C ARG A 348 9.96 13.64 -35.20
N TRP A 349 11.16 13.86 -34.64
CA TRP A 349 11.44 13.57 -33.23
C TRP A 349 10.65 14.46 -32.28
N THR A 350 10.57 15.77 -32.57
CA THR A 350 9.80 16.70 -31.75
C THR A 350 8.30 16.41 -31.83
N ALA A 351 7.77 16.04 -32.99
CA ALA A 351 6.37 15.67 -33.14
C ALA A 351 5.98 14.44 -32.32
N THR A 352 6.86 13.45 -32.19
CA THR A 352 6.61 12.25 -31.35
C THR A 352 6.81 12.45 -29.86
N LEU A 353 7.41 13.57 -29.43
CA LEU A 353 7.60 13.89 -28.00
C LEU A 353 6.50 14.81 -27.46
N PHE A 354 5.83 15.56 -28.34
CA PHE A 354 4.78 16.53 -27.99
C PHE A 354 3.38 16.10 -28.45
N MET A 355 3.24 14.83 -28.85
CA MET A 355 1.99 14.15 -29.14
C MET A 355 1.98 12.86 -28.32
#